data_AF-A0A9P4S4F4-F1
#
_entry.id   AF-A0A9P4S4F4-F1
#
_cell.length_a   1.000
_cell.length_b   1.000
_cell.length_c   1.000
_cell.angle_alpha   90.00
_cell.angle_beta   90.00
_cell.angle_gamma   90.00
#
_symmetry.space_group_name_H-M   'P 1'
#
loop_
_entity.id
_entity.type
_entity.pdbx_description
1 polymer ?
#
loop_
_entity_poly.entity_id
_entity_poly.type
_entity_poly.pdbx_seq_one_letter_code
_entity_poly.pdbx_strand_id
1 'polypeptide(L)'
;MSSTTTVTRPTEPSTIALPIEPLATDFAKIYIHIHPFLLLSLYIYRFDAIVGDPVSTLPTLLVGSVGLQLVYILTCLPPTTAGTKSNPPMLAKIGLKKKRTKQNEQGYGDKVIPAVLSLILTALLGVPLIYIFVVLFGGPLTTHFLHTFFCAAHIAFLAVLPLVYVFGVDSGRWRELAGLLIPLDDVVGGALGTVFGAWVGAVPIPLDWDREWQKWPVTIVTGAYGGYVMGKLLGGQILKGKVIEI
;
A
#
# COMPACT_ATOMS: atom_id res chain seq x y z
N MET A 1 -6.25 53.75 -13.73
CA MET A 1 -6.87 52.47 -13.37
C MET A 1 -6.23 51.40 -14.24
N SER A 2 -5.22 50.70 -13.71
CA SER A 2 -4.47 49.70 -14.48
C SER A 2 -5.18 48.35 -14.41
N SER A 3 -5.70 47.90 -15.55
CA SER A 3 -6.36 46.62 -15.74
C SER A 3 -5.34 45.50 -15.60
N THR A 4 -5.37 44.78 -14.47
CA THR A 4 -4.55 43.58 -14.25
C THR A 4 -5.14 42.44 -15.07
N THR A 5 -4.47 42.05 -16.14
CA THR A 5 -4.85 40.88 -16.95
C THR A 5 -4.44 39.63 -16.20
N THR A 6 -5.42 38.89 -15.66
CA THR A 6 -5.21 37.60 -15.02
C THR A 6 -4.82 36.58 -16.08
N VAL A 7 -3.56 36.15 -16.09
CA VAL A 7 -3.10 35.02 -16.92
C VAL A 7 -3.60 33.74 -16.26
N THR A 8 -4.74 33.23 -16.73
CA THR A 8 -5.19 31.86 -16.43
C THR A 8 -4.25 30.89 -17.13
N ARG A 9 -3.43 30.16 -16.36
CA ARG A 9 -2.71 28.99 -16.87
C ARG A 9 -3.73 27.97 -17.37
N PRO A 10 -3.54 27.35 -18.55
CA PRO A 10 -4.40 26.25 -18.99
C PRO A 10 -4.23 25.08 -18.02
N THR A 11 -5.35 24.60 -17.48
CA THR A 11 -5.41 23.33 -16.77
C THR A 11 -5.06 22.23 -17.77
N GLU A 12 -3.91 21.60 -17.63
CA GLU A 12 -3.59 20.40 -18.41
C GLU A 12 -4.66 19.34 -18.14
N PRO A 13 -5.23 18.70 -19.18
CA PRO A 13 -6.21 17.64 -18.98
C PRO A 13 -5.54 16.48 -18.24
N SER A 14 -6.16 16.07 -17.12
CA SER A 14 -5.76 14.89 -16.34
C SER A 14 -5.62 13.69 -17.27
N THR A 15 -4.36 13.34 -17.58
CA THR A 15 -4.03 12.06 -18.22
C THR A 15 -4.45 10.96 -17.26
N ILE A 16 -5.53 10.26 -17.61
CA ILE A 16 -6.05 9.12 -16.85
C ILE A 16 -4.88 8.17 -16.55
N ALA A 17 -4.47 8.12 -15.28
CA ALA A 17 -3.41 7.22 -14.83
C ALA A 17 -3.83 5.78 -15.15
N LEU A 18 -2.92 4.99 -15.74
CA LEU A 18 -3.18 3.58 -16.00
C LEU A 18 -2.92 2.73 -14.75
N PRO A 19 -3.59 1.57 -14.61
CA PRO A 19 -3.35 0.65 -13.50
C PRO A 19 -1.91 0.16 -13.49
N ILE A 20 -1.36 -0.13 -12.31
CA ILE A 20 -0.02 -0.71 -12.22
C ILE A 20 -0.05 -2.11 -12.83
N GLU A 21 0.73 -2.32 -13.89
CA GLU A 21 0.92 -3.64 -14.48
C GLU A 21 2.07 -4.39 -13.78
N PRO A 22 1.82 -5.61 -13.26
CA PRO A 22 2.88 -6.42 -12.66
C PRO A 22 3.88 -6.90 -13.71
N LEU A 23 5.09 -7.25 -13.26
CA LEU A 23 6.12 -7.80 -14.15
C LEU A 23 5.64 -9.11 -14.80
N ALA A 24 5.99 -9.30 -16.08
CA ALA A 24 5.52 -10.45 -16.85
C ALA A 24 6.28 -11.77 -16.59
N THR A 25 7.15 -11.82 -15.56
CA THR A 25 7.88 -13.03 -15.21
C THR A 25 6.94 -14.08 -14.62
N ASP A 26 7.21 -15.37 -14.85
CA ASP A 26 6.32 -16.44 -14.38
C ASP A 26 6.25 -16.49 -12.85
N PHE A 27 7.37 -16.17 -12.18
CA PHE A 27 7.39 -15.99 -10.73
C PHE A 27 6.46 -14.88 -10.26
N ALA A 28 6.47 -13.70 -10.91
CA ALA A 28 5.62 -12.57 -10.52
C ALA A 28 4.13 -12.89 -10.67
N LYS A 29 3.75 -13.59 -11.75
CA LYS A 29 2.36 -14.03 -11.98
C LYS A 29 1.84 -14.96 -10.88
N ILE A 30 2.72 -15.81 -10.34
CA ILE A 30 2.35 -16.75 -9.27
C ILE A 30 2.36 -16.02 -7.92
N TYR A 31 3.45 -15.31 -7.62
CA TYR A 31 3.68 -14.72 -6.31
C TYR A 31 2.67 -13.62 -5.98
N ILE A 32 2.18 -12.85 -6.96
CA ILE A 32 1.17 -11.80 -6.71
C ILE A 32 -0.12 -12.34 -6.07
N HIS A 33 -0.51 -13.57 -6.43
CA HIS A 33 -1.69 -14.24 -5.89
C HIS A 33 -1.39 -14.95 -4.57
N ILE A 34 -0.19 -15.52 -4.40
CA ILE A 34 0.19 -16.25 -3.19
C ILE A 34 0.55 -15.31 -2.02
N HIS A 35 1.19 -14.18 -2.31
CA HIS A 35 1.66 -13.19 -1.33
C HIS A 35 0.64 -12.79 -0.25
N PRO A 36 -0.61 -12.36 -0.58
CA PRO A 36 -1.58 -11.98 0.44
C PRO A 36 -1.90 -13.14 1.39
N PHE A 37 -2.01 -14.36 0.86
CA PHE A 37 -2.26 -15.54 1.67
C PHE A 37 -1.06 -15.93 2.53
N LEU A 38 0.18 -15.73 2.06
CA LEU A 38 1.37 -15.94 2.90
C LEU A 38 1.42 -14.96 4.07
N LEU A 39 1.14 -13.67 3.83
CA LEU A 39 1.06 -12.67 4.90
C LEU A 39 -0.02 -13.02 5.93
N LEU A 40 -1.20 -13.40 5.46
CA LEU A 40 -2.30 -13.79 6.34
C LEU A 40 -2.00 -15.10 7.09
N SER A 41 -1.40 -16.08 6.42
CA SER A 41 -1.00 -17.35 7.05
C SER A 41 0.06 -17.12 8.13
N LEU A 42 1.04 -16.25 7.88
CA LEU A 42 2.04 -15.87 8.87
C LEU A 42 1.40 -15.17 10.08
N TYR A 43 0.43 -14.28 9.84
CA TYR A 43 -0.34 -13.62 10.90
C TYR A 43 -1.14 -14.63 11.73
N ILE A 44 -1.93 -15.49 11.07
CA ILE A 44 -2.75 -16.52 11.72
C ILE A 44 -1.88 -17.46 12.54
N TYR A 45 -0.73 -17.89 12.02
CA TYR A 45 0.21 -18.73 12.74
C TYR A 45 0.72 -18.09 14.05
N ARG A 46 0.80 -16.76 14.11
CA ARG A 46 1.22 -16.02 15.29
C ARG A 46 0.05 -15.48 16.13
N PHE A 47 -1.19 -15.72 15.74
CA PHE A 47 -2.35 -15.09 16.37
C PHE A 47 -2.42 -15.31 17.88
N ASP A 48 -2.33 -16.56 18.35
CA ASP A 48 -2.40 -16.88 19.77
C ASP A 48 -1.25 -16.21 20.57
N ALA A 49 -0.06 -16.12 19.97
CA ALA A 49 1.08 -15.44 20.57
C ALA A 49 0.89 -13.91 20.62
N ILE A 50 0.24 -13.31 19.61
CA ILE A 50 -0.12 -11.89 19.60
C ILE A 50 -1.17 -11.59 20.68
N VAL A 51 -2.13 -12.49 20.87
CA VAL A 51 -3.16 -12.37 21.92
C VAL A 51 -2.54 -12.46 23.31
N GLY A 52 -1.59 -13.38 23.52
CA GLY A 52 -0.93 -13.56 24.80
C GLY A 52 0.09 -12.48 25.16
N ASP A 53 0.99 -12.15 24.23
CA ASP A 53 2.02 -11.12 24.42
C ASP A 53 2.31 -10.38 23.11
N PRO A 54 1.58 -9.27 22.84
CA PRO A 54 1.73 -8.52 21.61
C PRO A 54 3.08 -7.79 21.50
N VAL A 55 3.69 -7.36 22.61
CA VAL A 55 4.92 -6.54 22.57
C VAL A 55 6.13 -7.36 22.15
N SER A 56 6.21 -8.62 22.56
CA SER A 56 7.28 -9.52 22.10
C SER A 56 7.01 -10.12 20.72
N THR A 57 5.73 -10.37 20.40
CA THR A 57 5.36 -11.08 19.17
C THR A 57 5.34 -10.18 17.93
N LEU A 58 4.74 -8.99 18.02
CA LEU A 58 4.58 -8.07 16.88
C LEU A 58 5.91 -7.69 16.20
N PRO A 59 7.02 -7.41 16.90
CA PRO A 59 8.30 -7.12 16.23
C PRO A 59 8.79 -8.29 15.37
N THR A 60 8.68 -9.52 15.87
CA THR A 60 9.13 -10.71 15.12
C THR A 60 8.23 -10.99 13.91
N LEU A 61 6.92 -10.77 14.06
CA LEU A 61 5.96 -10.84 12.96
C LEU A 61 6.25 -9.76 11.92
N LEU A 62 6.59 -8.55 12.37
CA LEU A 62 6.87 -7.40 11.51
C LEU A 62 8.03 -7.72 10.58
N VAL A 63 9.14 -8.26 11.10
CA VAL A 63 10.30 -8.67 10.29
C VAL A 63 9.88 -9.66 9.18
N GLY A 64 9.10 -10.68 9.52
CA GLY A 64 8.60 -11.66 8.53
C GLY A 64 7.69 -11.02 7.48
N SER A 65 6.78 -10.15 7.90
CA SER A 65 5.85 -9.46 7.00
C SER A 65 6.56 -8.48 6.06
N VAL A 66 7.56 -7.74 6.55
CA VAL A 66 8.42 -6.87 5.75
C VAL A 66 9.23 -7.69 4.76
N GLY A 67 9.77 -8.84 5.16
CA GLY A 67 10.45 -9.76 4.24
C GLY A 67 9.55 -10.18 3.08
N LEU A 68 8.31 -10.59 3.35
CA LEU A 68 7.34 -10.95 2.32
C LEU A 68 6.97 -9.76 1.41
N GLN A 69 6.81 -8.56 1.99
CA GLN A 69 6.57 -7.34 1.22
C GLN A 69 7.78 -6.96 0.34
N LEU A 70 9.01 -7.14 0.82
CA LEU A 70 10.22 -6.90 0.03
C LEU A 70 10.31 -7.85 -1.16
N VAL A 71 9.99 -9.13 -0.97
CA VAL A 71 9.90 -10.10 -2.08
C VAL A 71 8.82 -9.65 -3.07
N TYR A 72 7.65 -9.23 -2.58
CA TYR A 72 6.56 -8.73 -3.44
C TYR A 72 7.01 -7.53 -4.29
N ILE A 73 7.53 -6.47 -3.69
CA ILE A 73 7.88 -5.26 -4.43
C ILE A 73 9.04 -5.49 -5.41
N LEU A 74 10.05 -6.30 -5.05
CA LEU A 74 11.22 -6.55 -5.90
C LEU A 74 10.92 -7.45 -7.09
N THR A 75 9.98 -8.39 -6.94
CA THR A 75 9.70 -9.39 -7.97
C THR A 75 8.48 -9.06 -8.82
N CYS A 76 7.44 -8.48 -8.22
CA CYS A 76 6.14 -8.31 -8.88
C CYS A 76 5.89 -6.90 -9.40
N LEU A 77 6.50 -5.88 -8.79
CA LEU A 77 6.17 -4.48 -9.08
C LEU A 77 7.24 -3.76 -9.90
N PRO A 78 6.84 -2.84 -10.80
CA PRO A 78 7.79 -1.96 -11.45
C PRO A 78 8.30 -0.90 -10.45
N PRO A 79 9.61 -0.64 -10.40
CA PRO A 79 10.14 0.45 -9.58
C PRO A 79 9.66 1.80 -10.10
N THR A 80 9.54 2.80 -9.21
CA THR A 80 9.20 4.19 -9.57
C THR A 80 10.04 4.73 -10.74
N THR A 81 11.33 4.36 -10.82
CA THR A 81 12.27 4.78 -11.88
C THR A 81 11.90 4.27 -13.27
N ALA A 82 11.02 3.27 -13.39
CA ALA A 82 10.49 2.78 -14.66
C ALA A 82 9.45 3.75 -15.28
N GLY A 83 8.79 4.58 -14.46
CA GLY A 83 7.71 5.48 -14.87
C GLY A 83 8.18 6.81 -15.48
N THR A 84 9.44 7.22 -15.29
CA THR A 84 9.95 8.50 -15.84
C THR A 84 10.33 8.39 -17.33
N LYS A 85 10.18 7.22 -17.97
CA LYS A 85 10.41 7.02 -19.41
C LYS A 85 9.14 6.67 -20.21
N SER A 86 7.94 6.84 -19.65
CA SER A 86 6.74 6.92 -20.48
C SER A 86 6.59 8.35 -20.94
N ASN A 87 6.96 8.63 -22.19
CA ASN A 87 6.32 9.72 -22.93
C ASN A 87 4.81 9.64 -22.69
N PRO A 88 4.10 10.77 -22.46
CA PRO A 88 2.66 10.72 -22.31
C PRO A 88 2.08 10.01 -23.53
N PRO A 89 1.19 9.01 -23.37
CA PRO A 89 0.52 8.41 -24.50
C PRO A 89 -0.46 9.45 -25.05
N MET A 90 0.04 10.34 -25.90
CA MET A 90 -0.79 11.09 -26.82
C MET A 90 -1.59 10.04 -27.61
N LEU A 91 -2.91 10.03 -27.39
CA LEU A 91 -3.93 9.31 -28.15
C LEU A 91 -3.38 8.73 -29.45
N ALA A 92 -2.93 7.48 -29.38
CA ALA A 92 -2.52 6.73 -30.55
C ALA A 92 -3.78 6.50 -31.38
N LYS A 93 -3.88 7.31 -32.43
CA LYS A 93 -4.80 7.16 -33.55
C LYS A 93 -5.12 5.68 -33.81
N ILE A 94 -6.42 5.44 -33.91
CA ILE A 94 -7.10 4.33 -34.59
C ILE A 94 -6.13 3.54 -35.49
N GLY A 95 -5.93 2.28 -35.11
CA GLY A 95 -5.41 1.23 -35.99
C GLY A 95 -3.94 1.35 -36.34
N LEU A 96 -3.06 0.73 -35.54
CA LEU A 96 -1.82 0.11 -36.03
C LEU A 96 -1.25 -0.85 -34.97
N LYS A 97 -1.13 -2.11 -35.38
CA LYS A 97 -0.36 -3.25 -34.84
C LYS A 97 0.27 -3.06 -33.44
N LYS A 98 -0.18 -3.90 -32.51
CA LYS A 98 0.40 -4.19 -31.18
C LYS A 98 1.94 -4.30 -31.26
N LYS A 99 2.63 -3.18 -31.05
CA LYS A 99 4.09 -3.14 -30.93
C LYS A 99 4.41 -3.73 -29.56
N ARG A 100 4.92 -4.97 -29.54
CA ARG A 100 5.52 -5.57 -28.33
C ARG A 100 6.52 -4.56 -27.78
N THR A 101 6.18 -3.91 -26.67
CA THR A 101 7.11 -3.14 -25.86
C THR A 101 8.24 -4.09 -25.48
N LYS A 102 9.43 -3.88 -26.04
CA LYS A 102 10.64 -4.58 -25.62
C LYS A 102 10.79 -4.28 -24.13
N GLN A 103 10.61 -5.30 -23.28
CA GLN A 103 11.01 -5.23 -21.89
C GLN A 103 12.50 -4.92 -21.90
N ASN A 104 12.85 -3.68 -21.57
CA ASN A 104 14.22 -3.32 -21.32
C ASN A 104 14.65 -4.19 -20.14
N GLU A 105 15.74 -4.95 -20.26
CA GLU A 105 16.26 -5.77 -19.17
C GLU A 105 16.72 -4.83 -18.05
N GLN A 106 15.80 -4.50 -17.15
CA GLN A 106 16.08 -3.67 -15.98
C GLN A 106 17.03 -4.45 -15.09
N GLY A 107 18.17 -3.82 -14.80
CA GLY A 107 19.19 -4.40 -13.96
C GLY A 107 18.64 -4.59 -12.54
N TYR A 108 19.20 -5.56 -11.81
CA TYR A 108 18.83 -5.82 -10.43
C TYR A 108 18.94 -4.55 -9.55
N GLY A 109 19.95 -3.71 -9.82
CA GLY A 109 20.17 -2.43 -9.11
C GLY A 109 19.02 -1.42 -9.27
N ASP A 110 18.34 -1.40 -10.43
CA ASP A 110 17.25 -0.46 -10.70
C ASP A 110 16.01 -0.73 -9.83
N LYS A 111 15.90 -1.93 -9.27
CA LYS A 111 14.81 -2.35 -8.38
C LYS A 111 15.19 -2.26 -6.90
N VAL A 112 16.44 -2.58 -6.57
CA VAL A 112 16.93 -2.60 -5.18
C VAL A 112 17.02 -1.20 -4.60
N ILE A 113 17.52 -0.22 -5.34
CA ILE A 113 17.65 1.16 -4.84
C ILE A 113 16.28 1.73 -4.44
N PRO A 114 15.23 1.69 -5.30
CA PRO A 114 13.89 2.12 -4.90
C PRO A 114 13.31 1.31 -3.74
N ALA A 115 13.60 0.01 -3.64
CA ALA A 115 13.13 -0.82 -2.52
C ALA A 115 13.72 -0.37 -1.18
N VAL A 116 15.04 -0.13 -1.14
CA VAL A 116 15.73 0.37 0.06
C VAL A 116 15.23 1.76 0.43
N LEU A 117 15.08 2.66 -0.54
CA LEU A 117 14.54 4.00 -0.29
C LEU A 117 13.10 3.94 0.22
N SER A 118 12.27 3.05 -0.33
CA SER A 118 10.88 2.86 0.11
C SER A 118 10.80 2.28 1.51
N LEU A 119 11.70 1.34 1.85
CA LEU A 119 11.82 0.78 3.18
C LEU A 119 12.18 1.86 4.20
N ILE A 120 13.20 2.67 3.91
CA ILE A 120 13.64 3.78 4.78
C ILE A 120 12.53 4.82 4.92
N LEU A 121 11.90 5.24 3.81
CA LEU A 121 10.84 6.25 3.87
C LEU A 121 9.61 5.73 4.62
N THR A 122 9.24 4.46 4.42
CA THR A 122 8.14 3.86 5.18
C THR A 122 8.48 3.78 6.67
N ALA A 123 9.69 3.37 7.03
CA ALA A 123 10.11 3.27 8.43
C ALA A 123 10.19 4.65 9.12
N LEU A 124 10.83 5.63 8.48
CA LEU A 124 11.14 6.92 9.10
C LEU A 124 10.00 7.94 8.98
N LEU A 125 9.13 7.82 7.97
CA LEU A 125 8.04 8.76 7.74
C LEU A 125 6.67 8.07 7.77
N GLY A 126 6.53 6.91 7.11
CA GLY A 126 5.27 6.16 7.09
C GLY A 126 4.82 5.73 8.50
N VAL A 127 5.69 5.08 9.28
CA VAL A 127 5.35 4.60 10.63
C VAL A 127 4.96 5.76 11.56
N PRO A 128 5.73 6.85 11.69
CA PRO A 128 5.32 7.97 12.55
C PRO A 128 4.01 8.63 12.11
N LEU A 129 3.78 8.80 10.80
CA LEU A 129 2.53 9.40 10.32
C LEU A 129 1.31 8.52 10.63
N ILE A 130 1.43 7.21 10.40
CA ILE A 130 0.37 6.26 10.76
C ILE A 130 0.20 6.19 12.28
N TYR A 131 1.28 6.26 13.06
CA TYR A 131 1.20 6.29 14.52
C TYR A 131 0.41 7.51 15.01
N ILE A 132 0.72 8.70 14.50
CA ILE A 132 -0.01 9.93 14.81
C ILE A 132 -1.48 9.76 14.43
N PHE A 133 -1.76 9.24 13.23
CA PHE A 133 -3.13 8.99 12.80
C PHE A 133 -3.88 8.04 13.74
N VAL A 134 -3.28 6.90 14.10
CA VAL A 134 -3.87 5.95 15.04
C VAL A 134 -4.16 6.58 16.40
N VAL A 135 -3.25 7.41 16.93
CA VAL A 135 -3.47 8.15 18.18
C VAL A 135 -4.60 9.16 18.06
N LEU A 136 -4.66 9.92 16.96
CA LEU A 136 -5.74 10.90 16.71
C LEU A 136 -7.12 10.22 16.61
N PHE A 137 -7.17 8.97 16.18
CA PHE A 137 -8.39 8.15 16.11
C PHE A 137 -8.66 7.35 17.41
N GLY A 138 -8.01 7.70 18.51
CA GLY A 138 -8.29 7.14 19.84
C GLY A 138 -7.33 6.04 20.31
N GLY A 139 -6.25 5.78 19.57
CA GLY A 139 -5.18 4.87 19.99
C GLY A 139 -4.43 5.39 21.23
N PRO A 140 -4.00 4.52 22.16
CA PRO A 140 -3.26 4.94 23.36
C PRO A 140 -1.89 5.55 23.01
N LEU A 141 -1.61 6.74 23.56
CA LEU A 141 -0.32 7.41 23.39
C LEU A 141 0.73 7.01 24.44
N THR A 142 0.34 6.93 25.72
CA THR A 142 1.29 6.81 26.85
C THR A 142 1.27 5.45 27.52
N THR A 143 0.09 4.84 27.75
CA THR A 143 -0.04 3.59 28.51
C THR A 143 0.40 2.35 27.71
N HIS A 144 0.22 2.37 26.38
CA HIS A 144 0.51 1.23 25.49
C HIS A 144 1.36 1.66 24.29
N PHE A 145 2.37 2.50 24.52
CA PHE A 145 3.20 3.08 23.47
C PHE A 145 3.73 2.03 22.47
N LEU A 146 4.36 0.95 22.96
CA LEU A 146 4.93 -0.09 22.10
C LEU A 146 3.86 -0.83 21.27
N HIS A 147 2.69 -1.07 21.85
CA HIS A 147 1.57 -1.71 21.15
C HIS A 147 1.10 -0.83 19.97
N THR A 148 0.89 0.46 20.24
CA THR A 148 0.49 1.43 19.22
C THR A 148 1.57 1.61 18.16
N PHE A 149 2.84 1.64 18.56
CA PHE A 149 3.98 1.73 17.65
C PHE A 149 4.04 0.54 16.68
N PHE A 150 4.00 -0.70 17.19
CA PHE A 150 4.04 -1.87 16.32
C PHE A 150 2.77 -2.03 15.49
N CYS A 151 1.60 -1.69 16.02
CA CYS A 151 0.36 -1.64 15.25
C CYS A 151 0.48 -0.69 14.05
N ALA A 152 0.93 0.55 14.29
CA ALA A 152 1.18 1.53 13.25
C ALA A 152 2.24 1.05 12.24
N ALA A 153 3.29 0.37 12.71
CA ALA A 153 4.30 -0.20 11.85
C ALA A 153 3.72 -1.24 10.89
N HIS A 154 2.89 -2.18 11.38
CA HIS A 154 2.23 -3.17 10.52
C HIS A 154 1.35 -2.50 9.46
N ILE A 155 0.51 -1.53 9.85
CA ILE A 155 -0.33 -0.78 8.90
C ILE A 155 0.53 -0.05 7.86
N ALA A 156 1.59 0.63 8.29
CA ALA A 156 2.48 1.36 7.39
C ALA A 156 3.21 0.44 6.40
N PHE A 157 3.74 -0.70 6.84
CA PHE A 157 4.44 -1.63 5.95
C PHE A 157 3.49 -2.41 5.02
N LEU A 158 2.24 -2.63 5.41
CA LEU A 158 1.23 -3.21 4.53
C LEU A 158 0.72 -2.21 3.48
N ALA A 159 0.41 -0.97 3.90
CA ALA A 159 -0.22 0.02 3.03
C ALA A 159 0.76 0.93 2.29
N VAL A 160 1.74 1.49 3.01
CA VAL A 160 2.60 2.57 2.50
C VAL A 160 3.81 2.04 1.72
N LEU A 161 4.43 0.93 2.17
CA LEU A 161 5.66 0.41 1.51
C LEU A 161 5.44 0.09 0.01
N PRO A 162 4.41 -0.67 -0.40
CA PRO A 162 4.18 -0.93 -1.82
C PRO A 162 3.82 0.32 -2.61
N LEU A 163 3.09 1.26 -2.00
CA LEU A 163 2.74 2.54 -2.63
C LEU A 163 3.98 3.40 -2.88
N VAL A 164 4.84 3.59 -1.89
CA VAL A 164 6.09 4.35 -2.05
C VAL A 164 7.00 3.72 -3.09
N TYR A 165 7.04 2.38 -3.18
CA TYR A 165 7.85 1.70 -4.18
C TYR A 165 7.45 2.03 -5.63
N VAL A 166 6.14 2.15 -5.88
CA VAL A 166 5.60 2.37 -7.23
C VAL A 166 5.36 3.84 -7.55
N PHE A 167 4.90 4.63 -6.58
CA PHE A 167 4.58 6.05 -6.74
C PHE A 167 5.79 6.94 -6.46
N GLY A 168 6.74 6.47 -5.67
CA GLY A 168 7.87 7.25 -5.19
C GLY A 168 7.40 8.41 -4.32
N VAL A 169 8.03 9.57 -4.50
CA VAL A 169 7.73 10.81 -3.80
C VAL A 169 6.98 11.82 -4.70
N ASP A 170 6.30 11.33 -5.75
CA ASP A 170 5.57 12.19 -6.68
C ASP A 170 4.29 12.77 -6.05
N SER A 171 4.31 14.06 -5.72
CA SER A 171 3.19 14.73 -5.06
C SER A 171 1.88 14.72 -5.85
N GLY A 172 1.94 14.62 -7.19
CA GLY A 172 0.75 14.54 -8.04
C GLY A 172 0.02 13.22 -7.82
N ARG A 173 0.74 12.11 -7.92
CA ARG A 173 0.18 10.76 -7.68
C ARG A 173 -0.34 10.59 -6.26
N TRP A 174 0.35 11.13 -5.26
CA TRP A 174 -0.14 11.08 -3.87
C TRP A 174 -1.43 11.90 -3.67
N ARG A 175 -1.58 13.04 -4.36
CA ARG A 175 -2.83 13.83 -4.34
C ARG A 175 -3.96 13.11 -5.05
N GLU A 176 -3.70 12.51 -6.21
CA GLU A 176 -4.69 11.71 -6.93
C GLU A 176 -5.14 10.50 -6.10
N LEU A 177 -4.22 9.83 -5.41
CA LEU A 177 -4.56 8.75 -4.46
C LEU A 177 -5.46 9.25 -3.33
N ALA A 178 -5.11 10.38 -2.72
CA ALA A 178 -5.89 10.98 -1.64
C ALA A 178 -7.29 11.41 -2.10
N GLY A 179 -7.42 11.82 -3.36
CA GLY A 179 -8.71 12.10 -4.01
C GLY A 179 -9.42 10.87 -4.57
N LEU A 180 -8.85 9.66 -4.42
CA LEU A 180 -9.35 8.41 -5.01
C LEU A 180 -9.55 8.48 -6.54
N LEU A 181 -8.73 9.30 -7.20
CA LEU A 181 -8.74 9.56 -8.65
C LEU A 181 -7.82 8.62 -9.44
N ILE A 182 -7.12 7.69 -8.76
CA ILE A 182 -6.27 6.67 -9.38
C ILE A 182 -7.09 5.40 -9.60
N PRO A 183 -6.88 4.68 -10.73
CA PRO A 183 -7.50 3.37 -10.90
C PRO A 183 -7.11 2.40 -9.79
N LEU A 184 -8.08 1.59 -9.36
CA LEU A 184 -7.83 0.51 -8.43
C LEU A 184 -6.99 -0.59 -9.09
N ASP A 185 -6.02 -1.09 -8.33
CA ASP A 185 -5.18 -2.24 -8.64
C ASP A 185 -4.80 -2.99 -7.35
N ASP A 186 -3.93 -4.00 -7.46
CA ASP A 186 -3.44 -4.79 -6.33
C ASP A 186 -2.78 -3.94 -5.22
N VAL A 187 -2.06 -2.87 -5.59
CA VAL A 187 -1.27 -2.03 -4.67
C VAL A 187 -2.20 -1.06 -3.95
N VAL A 188 -2.99 -0.31 -4.72
CA VAL A 188 -3.96 0.66 -4.18
C VAL A 188 -5.03 -0.06 -3.37
N GLY A 189 -5.56 -1.17 -3.90
CA GLY A 189 -6.55 -1.99 -3.22
C GLY A 189 -6.02 -2.56 -1.91
N GLY A 190 -4.79 -3.08 -1.88
CA GLY A 190 -4.15 -3.55 -0.65
C GLY A 190 -3.99 -2.45 0.40
N ALA A 191 -3.58 -1.24 -0.02
CA ALA A 191 -3.42 -0.10 0.89
C ALA A 191 -4.75 0.39 1.48
N LEU A 192 -5.75 0.63 0.63
CA LEU A 192 -7.10 1.02 1.06
C LEU A 192 -7.74 -0.06 1.94
N GLY A 193 -7.61 -1.32 1.54
CA GLY A 193 -8.08 -2.46 2.30
C GLY A 193 -7.43 -2.57 3.68
N THR A 194 -6.12 -2.31 3.80
CA THR A 194 -5.42 -2.29 5.09
C THR A 194 -6.00 -1.24 6.02
N VAL A 195 -6.15 0.00 5.53
CA VAL A 195 -6.63 1.12 6.34
C VAL A 195 -8.09 0.91 6.74
N PHE A 196 -8.94 0.53 5.78
CA PHE A 196 -10.34 0.24 6.03
C PHE A 196 -10.52 -0.95 6.98
N GLY A 197 -9.75 -2.03 6.76
CA GLY A 197 -9.75 -3.21 7.61
C GLY A 197 -9.30 -2.90 9.03
N ALA A 198 -8.23 -2.10 9.21
CA ALA A 198 -7.78 -1.64 10.52
C ALA A 198 -8.87 -0.82 11.24
N TRP A 199 -9.56 0.05 10.50
CA TRP A 199 -10.67 0.83 11.03
C TRP A 199 -11.87 -0.05 11.46
N VAL A 200 -12.29 -1.01 10.63
CA VAL A 200 -13.31 -2.01 11.00
C VAL A 200 -12.85 -2.85 12.21
N GLY A 201 -11.56 -3.17 12.28
CA GLY A 201 -10.94 -3.84 13.42
C GLY A 201 -11.02 -3.07 14.73
N ALA A 202 -11.35 -1.77 14.71
CA ALA A 202 -11.57 -1.00 15.93
C ALA A 202 -12.95 -1.26 16.55
N VAL A 203 -13.94 -1.68 15.75
CA VAL A 203 -15.33 -1.88 16.16
C VAL A 203 -15.50 -2.90 17.30
N PRO A 204 -14.78 -4.04 17.34
CA PRO A 204 -14.92 -5.00 18.44
C PRO A 204 -14.41 -4.51 19.80
N ILE A 205 -13.51 -3.51 19.83
CA ILE A 205 -12.90 -3.01 21.08
C ILE A 205 -13.95 -2.45 22.06
N PRO A 206 -14.83 -1.49 21.67
CA PRO A 206 -15.84 -0.94 22.58
C PRO A 206 -16.98 -1.91 22.89
N LEU A 207 -17.12 -2.99 22.13
CA LEU A 207 -18.18 -3.98 22.36
C LEU A 207 -17.84 -4.93 23.52
N ASP A 208 -16.55 -4.98 23.89
CA ASP A 208 -16.00 -5.59 25.12
C ASP A 208 -16.68 -6.92 25.50
N TRP A 209 -16.52 -7.93 24.64
CA TRP A 209 -16.95 -9.30 24.89
C TRP A 209 -16.10 -10.04 25.95
N ASP A 210 -15.32 -9.31 26.75
CA ASP A 210 -14.40 -9.82 27.77
C ASP A 210 -13.44 -10.89 27.21
N ARG A 211 -12.95 -10.70 25.97
CA ARG A 211 -12.01 -11.64 25.33
C ARG A 211 -10.64 -11.04 25.15
N GLU A 212 -9.62 -11.85 25.42
CA GLU A 212 -8.21 -11.49 25.25
C GLU A 212 -7.88 -10.99 23.84
N TRP A 213 -8.51 -11.56 22.80
CA TRP A 213 -8.29 -11.15 21.42
C TRP A 213 -8.85 -9.75 21.08
N GLN A 214 -9.72 -9.18 21.92
CA GLN A 214 -10.25 -7.82 21.73
C GLN A 214 -9.32 -6.73 22.26
N LYS A 215 -8.29 -7.10 23.02
CA LYS A 215 -7.37 -6.12 23.63
C LYS A 215 -6.58 -5.38 22.56
N TRP A 216 -6.23 -4.13 22.87
CA TRP A 216 -5.36 -3.32 22.03
C TRP A 216 -3.99 -3.99 21.85
N PRO A 217 -3.43 -4.09 20.61
CA PRO A 217 -3.93 -3.63 19.32
C PRO A 217 -4.44 -4.79 18.44
N VAL A 218 -4.76 -5.95 19.04
CA VAL A 218 -4.90 -7.23 18.33
C VAL A 218 -5.90 -7.14 17.18
N THR A 219 -7.11 -6.65 17.46
CA THR A 219 -8.20 -6.56 16.47
C THR A 219 -7.91 -5.61 15.32
N ILE A 220 -7.20 -4.51 15.60
CA ILE A 220 -6.78 -3.54 14.57
C ILE A 220 -5.80 -4.22 13.61
N VAL A 221 -4.82 -4.94 14.16
CA VAL A 221 -3.85 -5.68 13.34
C VAL A 221 -4.55 -6.83 12.59
N THR A 222 -5.48 -7.55 13.20
CA THR A 222 -6.32 -8.56 12.51
C THR A 222 -7.03 -7.95 11.31
N GLY A 223 -7.70 -6.81 11.54
CA GLY A 223 -8.42 -6.07 10.52
C GLY A 223 -7.49 -5.58 9.40
N ALA A 224 -6.30 -5.08 9.75
CA ALA A 224 -5.30 -4.62 8.77
C ALA A 224 -4.85 -5.76 7.83
N TYR A 225 -4.53 -6.94 8.37
CA TYR A 225 -4.12 -8.09 7.56
C TYR A 225 -5.27 -8.66 6.72
N GLY A 226 -6.46 -8.85 7.32
CA GLY A 226 -7.64 -9.32 6.59
C GLY A 226 -8.06 -8.34 5.49
N GLY A 227 -8.06 -7.06 5.82
CA GLY A 227 -8.33 -5.97 4.90
C GLY A 227 -7.30 -5.86 3.77
N TYR A 228 -6.01 -6.04 4.04
CA TYR A 228 -4.98 -6.08 3.00
C TYR A 228 -5.26 -7.19 1.98
N VAL A 229 -5.58 -8.40 2.45
CA VAL A 229 -5.90 -9.54 1.57
C VAL A 229 -7.14 -9.24 0.73
N MET A 230 -8.23 -8.83 1.36
CA MET A 230 -9.48 -8.53 0.65
C MET A 230 -9.29 -7.40 -0.35
N GLY A 231 -8.69 -6.29 0.08
CA GLY A 231 -8.47 -5.12 -0.75
C GLY A 231 -7.56 -5.41 -1.94
N LYS A 232 -6.47 -6.17 -1.73
CA LYS A 232 -5.58 -6.58 -2.82
C LYS A 232 -6.32 -7.46 -3.84
N LEU A 233 -7.08 -8.46 -3.40
CA LEU A 233 -7.85 -9.33 -4.30
C LEU A 233 -8.94 -8.55 -5.07
N LEU A 234 -9.69 -7.70 -4.37
CA LEU A 234 -10.73 -6.87 -4.98
C LEU A 234 -10.14 -5.90 -6.01
N GLY A 235 -9.08 -5.17 -5.64
CA GLY A 235 -8.39 -4.22 -6.53
C GLY A 235 -7.71 -4.89 -7.72
N GLY A 236 -7.10 -6.06 -7.50
CA GLY A 236 -6.38 -6.81 -8.52
C GLY A 236 -7.24 -7.57 -9.52
N GLN A 237 -8.35 -8.14 -9.06
CA GLN A 237 -9.13 -9.09 -9.86
C GLN A 237 -10.48 -8.54 -10.32
N ILE A 238 -11.18 -7.80 -9.44
CA ILE A 238 -12.59 -7.43 -9.67
C ILE A 238 -12.73 -5.97 -10.11
N LEU A 239 -11.96 -5.08 -9.48
CA LEU A 239 -12.03 -3.63 -9.67
C LEU A 239 -10.86 -3.06 -10.47
N LYS A 240 -10.03 -3.93 -11.05
CA LYS A 240 -8.82 -3.52 -11.76
C LYS A 240 -9.13 -2.49 -12.86
N GLY A 241 -8.54 -1.31 -12.74
CA GLY A 241 -8.73 -0.20 -13.69
C GLY A 241 -9.96 0.66 -13.48
N LYS A 242 -10.80 0.36 -12.49
CA LYS A 242 -11.92 1.24 -12.13
C LYS A 242 -11.44 2.38 -11.25
N VAL A 243 -11.88 3.59 -11.55
CA VAL A 243 -11.75 4.76 -10.66
C VAL A 243 -13.01 4.83 -9.80
N ILE A 244 -12.87 5.23 -8.54
CA ILE A 244 -14.02 5.41 -7.65
C ILE A 244 -14.70 6.72 -8.04
N GLU A 245 -15.93 6.64 -8.53
CA GLU A 245 -16.79 7.80 -8.73
C GLU A 245 -17.43 8.17 -7.38
N ILE A 246 -17.11 9.35 -6.85
CA ILE A 246 -17.59 9.89 -5.56
C ILE A 246 -18.55 11.04 -5.83
#